data_AF-A0A1V5A9R1-F1
#
_entry.id   AF-A0A1V5A9R1-F1
#
_cell.length_a   1.000
_cell.length_b   1.000
_cell.length_c   1.000
_cell.angle_alpha   90.00
_cell.angle_beta   90.00
_cell.angle_gamma   90.00
#
_symmetry.space_group_name_H-M   'P 1'
#
loop_
_entity.id
_entity.type
_entity.pdbx_description
1 polymer ?
#
loop_
_entity_poly.entity_id
_entity_poly.type
_entity_poly.pdbx_seq_one_letter_code
_entity_poly.pdbx_strand_id
1 'polypeptide(L)'
;MADMNVSQLFLYEHDAGRIELLVRIVYWIAIGIVAWIYGLITIICLVVQWFHILILGRRSRGLSDFAKGYLEYMVHRMPYMYIMTDRRPAIMPDTVKIYEETG
;
A
#
# COMPACT_ATOMS: atom_id res chain seq x y z
N MET A 1 -18.73 7.86 -19.16
CA MET A 1 -17.94 6.65 -18.84
C MET A 1 -16.59 6.84 -19.50
N ALA A 2 -15.60 7.33 -18.76
CA ALA A 2 -14.23 7.36 -19.27
C ALA A 2 -13.68 5.94 -19.17
N ASP A 3 -13.05 5.44 -20.24
CA ASP A 3 -12.22 4.23 -20.23
C ASP A 3 -11.06 4.44 -19.24
N MET A 4 -11.35 4.27 -17.95
CA MET A 4 -10.32 4.24 -16.93
C MET A 4 -9.66 2.88 -17.03
N ASN A 5 -8.40 2.86 -17.46
CA ASN A 5 -7.52 1.69 -17.36
C ASN A 5 -7.26 1.38 -15.87
N VAL A 6 -8.28 0.89 -15.15
CA VAL A 6 -8.23 0.53 -13.74
C VAL A 6 -7.92 -0.96 -13.67
N SER A 7 -6.77 -1.31 -13.13
CA SER A 7 -6.44 -2.70 -12.82
C SER A 7 -6.96 -3.04 -11.42
N GLN A 8 -7.70 -4.13 -11.30
CA GLN A 8 -8.09 -4.68 -10.00
C GLN A 8 -6.84 -5.28 -9.32
N LEU A 9 -6.51 -4.80 -8.13
CA LEU A 9 -5.28 -5.21 -7.42
C LEU A 9 -5.35 -6.67 -6.92
N PHE A 10 -6.52 -7.13 -6.48
CA PHE A 10 -6.70 -8.45 -5.85
C PHE A 10 -7.41 -9.45 -6.78
N LEU A 11 -7.05 -9.45 -8.06
CA LEU A 11 -7.57 -10.44 -9.02
C LEU A 11 -6.84 -11.78 -8.83
N TYR A 12 -7.58 -12.89 -8.94
CA TYR A 12 -6.96 -14.22 -9.01
C TYR A 12 -6.31 -14.41 -10.38
N GLU A 13 -4.99 -14.53 -10.41
CA GLU A 13 -4.21 -14.91 -11.58
C GLU A 13 -3.87 -16.40 -11.48
N HIS A 14 -4.24 -17.19 -12.49
CA HIS A 14 -4.04 -18.64 -12.47
C HIS A 14 -2.58 -19.03 -12.78
N ASP A 15 -1.94 -18.29 -13.69
CA ASP A 15 -0.57 -18.54 -14.11
C ASP A 15 0.44 -18.04 -13.07
N ALA A 16 1.40 -18.90 -12.71
CA ALA A 16 2.47 -18.56 -11.77
C ALA A 16 3.83 -19.09 -12.25
N GLY A 17 4.80 -18.20 -12.33
CA GLY A 17 6.18 -18.42 -12.72
C GLY A 17 7.05 -18.84 -11.54
N ARG A 18 7.65 -20.03 -11.63
CA ARG A 18 8.56 -20.56 -10.59
C ARG A 18 9.79 -19.68 -10.36
N ILE A 19 10.28 -19.02 -11.42
CA ILE A 19 11.44 -18.12 -11.35
C ILE A 19 11.07 -16.82 -10.62
N GLU A 20 9.86 -16.29 -10.86
CA GLU A 20 9.40 -15.08 -10.17
C GLU A 20 9.32 -15.32 -8.66
N LEU A 21 8.89 -16.51 -8.24
CA LEU A 21 8.86 -16.89 -6.83
C LEU A 21 10.24 -16.80 -6.16
N LEU A 22 11.32 -17.19 -6.86
CA LEU A 22 12.68 -17.06 -6.32
C LEU A 22 13.13 -15.59 -6.27
N VAL A 23 12.88 -14.81 -7.32
CA VAL A 23 13.26 -13.40 -7.35
C VAL A 23 12.48 -12.59 -6.30
N ARG A 24 11.23 -12.96 -6.05
CA ARG A 24 10.35 -12.37 -5.06
C ARG A 24 10.93 -12.39 -3.66
N ILE A 25 11.72 -13.41 -3.29
CA ILE A 25 12.38 -13.49 -1.99
C ILE A 25 13.35 -12.30 -1.78
N VAL A 26 14.17 -12.00 -2.80
CA VAL A 26 15.09 -10.86 -2.75
C VAL A 26 14.32 -9.54 -2.75
N TYR A 27 13.28 -9.45 -3.59
CA TYR A 27 12.46 -8.24 -3.69
C TYR A 27 11.65 -7.96 -2.42
N TRP A 28 11.22 -9.01 -1.71
CA TRP A 28 10.57 -8.92 -0.40
C TRP A 28 11.44 -8.23 0.63
N ILE A 29 12.74 -8.55 0.67
CA ILE A 29 13.69 -7.92 1.60
C ILE A 29 13.77 -6.42 1.29
N ALA A 30 13.90 -6.05 0.02
CA ALA A 30 13.97 -4.65 -0.39
C ALA A 30 12.69 -3.88 -0.05
N ILE A 31 11.52 -4.42 -0.42
CA ILE A 31 10.22 -3.81 -0.07
C ILE A 31 10.06 -3.72 1.45
N GLY A 32 10.46 -4.77 2.17
CA GLY A 32 10.33 -4.89 3.62
C GLY A 32 11.10 -3.81 4.36
N ILE A 33 12.33 -3.50 3.94
CA ILE A 33 13.13 -2.42 4.55
C ILE A 33 12.45 -1.07 4.35
N VAL A 34 12.00 -0.76 3.13
CA VAL A 34 11.33 0.52 2.84
C VAL A 34 10.00 0.61 3.59
N ALA A 35 9.23 -0.47 3.61
CA ALA A 35 7.97 -0.58 4.34
C ALA A 35 8.17 -0.37 5.84
N TRP A 36 9.25 -0.92 6.40
CA TRP A 36 9.55 -0.83 7.82
C TRP A 36 9.91 0.61 8.23
N ILE A 37 10.77 1.29 7.45
CA ILE A 37 11.13 2.68 7.71
C ILE A 37 9.90 3.60 7.56
N TYR A 38 9.15 3.45 6.47
CA TYR A 38 7.94 4.25 6.23
C TYR A 38 6.88 3.96 7.31
N GLY A 39 6.72 2.70 7.69
CA GLY A 39 5.82 2.27 8.76
C GLY A 39 6.19 2.90 10.11
N LEU A 40 7.47 2.97 10.45
CA LEU A 40 7.94 3.61 11.68
C LEU A 40 7.56 5.09 11.74
N ILE A 41 7.79 5.83 10.65
CA ILE A 41 7.40 7.24 10.56
C ILE A 41 5.88 7.38 10.63
N THR A 42 5.15 6.47 9.98
CA THR A 42 3.68 6.47 9.98
C THR A 42 3.13 6.25 11.38
N ILE A 43 3.72 5.33 12.16
CA ILE A 43 3.34 5.11 13.56
C ILE A 43 3.54 6.38 14.38
N ILE A 44 4.67 7.08 14.22
CA ILE A 44 4.90 8.36 14.89
C ILE A 44 3.82 9.37 14.49
N CYS A 45 3.52 9.51 13.19
CA CYS A 45 2.44 10.38 12.72
C CYS A 45 1.09 9.99 13.32
N LEU A 46 0.75 8.71 13.43
CA LEU A 46 -0.52 8.25 14.01
C LEU A 46 -0.60 8.57 15.51
N VAL A 47 0.50 8.40 16.25
CA VAL A 47 0.57 8.77 17.67
C VAL A 47 0.38 10.28 17.83
N VAL A 48 1.07 11.10 17.05
CA VAL A 48 0.88 12.57 17.08
C VAL A 48 -0.55 12.95 16.69
N GLN A 49 -1.13 12.29 15.68
CA GLN A 49 -2.50 12.54 15.24
C GLN A 49 -3.50 12.19 16.35
N TRP A 50 -3.25 11.11 17.10
CA TRP A 50 -4.09 10.72 18.22
C TRP A 50 -4.12 11.80 19.30
N PHE A 51 -2.96 12.31 19.72
CA PHE A 51 -2.89 13.45 20.65
C PHE A 51 -3.56 14.71 20.06
N HIS A 52 -3.33 15.00 18.79
CA HIS A 52 -3.94 16.13 18.11
C HIS A 52 -5.48 16.06 18.12
N ILE A 53 -6.06 14.88 17.89
CA ILE A 53 -7.51 14.68 17.95
C ILE A 53 -8.02 14.83 19.38
N LEU A 54 -7.32 14.29 20.38
CA LEU A 54 -7.74 14.40 21.78
C LEU A 54 -7.80 15.85 22.26
N ILE A 55 -6.84 16.69 21.85
CA ILE A 55 -6.75 18.07 22.32
C ILE A 55 -7.63 19.01 21.47
N LEU A 56 -7.63 18.87 20.14
CA LEU A 56 -8.32 19.81 19.23
C LEU A 56 -9.69 19.32 18.72
N GLY A 57 -10.03 18.05 18.92
CA GLY A 57 -11.27 17.45 18.41
C GLY A 57 -11.34 17.32 16.88
N ARG A 58 -10.22 17.50 16.17
CA ARG A 58 -10.16 17.42 14.69
C ARG A 58 -8.89 16.75 14.21
N ARG A 59 -8.96 16.19 13.00
CA ARG A 59 -7.83 15.52 12.32
C ARG A 59 -6.95 16.53 11.59
N SER A 60 -5.62 16.37 11.69
CA SER A 60 -4.68 17.11 10.85
C SER A 60 -4.58 16.46 9.47
N ARG A 61 -4.69 17.27 8.41
CA ARG A 61 -4.63 16.81 7.01
C ARG A 61 -3.25 16.23 6.67
N GLY A 62 -2.15 16.87 7.07
CA GLY A 62 -0.81 16.40 6.74
C GLY A 62 -0.49 15.02 7.33
N LEU A 63 -0.91 14.77 8.58
CA LEU A 63 -0.70 13.47 9.24
C LEU A 63 -1.59 12.39 8.61
N SER A 64 -2.82 12.74 8.23
CA SER A 64 -3.70 11.86 7.48
C SER A 64 -3.17 11.54 6.09
N ASP A 65 -2.64 12.52 5.36
CA ASP A 65 -2.06 12.33 4.03
C ASP A 65 -0.81 11.44 4.09
N PHE A 66 0.01 11.57 5.14
CA PHE A 66 1.17 10.70 5.35
C PHE A 66 0.77 9.24 5.60
N ALA A 67 -0.20 9.03 6.49
CA ALA A 67 -0.75 7.69 6.76
C ALA A 67 -1.43 7.09 5.52
N LYS A 68 -2.12 7.92 4.73
CA LYS A 68 -2.72 7.53 3.45
C LYS A 68 -1.65 7.05 2.47
N GLY A 69 -0.57 7.81 2.30
CA GLY A 69 0.53 7.44 1.41
C GLY A 69 1.20 6.12 1.80
N TYR A 70 1.37 5.86 3.10
CA TYR A 70 1.86 4.57 3.58
C TYR A 70 0.90 3.42 3.25
N LEU A 71 -0.41 3.63 3.43
CA LEU A 71 -1.41 2.62 3.11
C LEU A 71 -1.47 2.34 1.60
N GLU A 72 -1.42 3.37 0.75
CA GLU A 72 -1.32 3.23 -0.70
C GLU A 72 -0.05 2.45 -1.10
N TYR A 73 1.09 2.76 -0.46
CA TYR A 73 2.35 2.04 -0.64
C TYR A 73 2.19 0.54 -0.32
N MET A 74 1.49 0.19 0.76
CA MET A 74 1.25 -1.20 1.18
C MET A 74 0.29 -1.93 0.24
N VAL A 75 -0.88 -1.35 0.00
CA VAL A 75 -1.96 -1.96 -0.79
C VAL A 75 -1.51 -2.26 -2.22
N HIS A 76 -0.75 -1.35 -2.85
CA HIS A 76 -0.22 -1.57 -4.20
C HIS A 76 0.74 -2.77 -4.29
N ARG A 77 1.45 -3.08 -3.19
CA ARG A 77 2.47 -4.15 -3.14
C ARG A 77 1.92 -5.46 -2.56
N MET A 78 0.79 -5.43 -1.87
CA MET A 78 0.17 -6.60 -1.26
C MET A 78 -0.06 -7.75 -2.25
N PRO A 79 -0.61 -7.56 -3.46
CA PRO A 79 -0.83 -8.66 -4.40
C PRO A 79 0.47 -9.39 -4.75
N TYR A 80 1.55 -8.65 -4.92
CA TYR A 80 2.88 -9.21 -5.15
C TYR A 80 3.43 -9.88 -3.87
N MET A 81 3.23 -9.28 -2.70
CA MET A 81 3.73 -9.87 -1.46
C MET A 81 3.02 -11.21 -1.15
N TYR A 82 1.70 -11.25 -1.29
CA TYR A 82 0.86 -12.40 -0.98
C TYR A 82 0.73 -13.42 -2.12
N ILE A 83 1.59 -13.35 -3.15
CA ILE A 83 1.66 -14.34 -4.25
C ILE A 83 0.32 -14.44 -5.02
N MET A 84 -0.36 -13.30 -5.20
CA MET A 84 -1.58 -13.21 -5.99
C MET A 84 -1.30 -12.87 -7.46
N THR A 85 -0.13 -12.28 -7.73
CA THR A 85 0.32 -11.93 -9.09
C THR A 85 1.85 -12.02 -9.19
N ASP A 86 2.33 -12.31 -10.40
CA ASP A 86 3.74 -12.22 -10.78
C ASP A 86 4.13 -10.83 -11.26
N ARG A 87 3.16 -9.93 -11.47
CA ARG A 87 3.43 -8.57 -11.88
C ARG A 87 4.11 -7.79 -10.75
N ARG A 88 5.34 -7.36 -11.02
CA ARG A 88 6.13 -6.55 -10.08
C ARG A 88 5.50 -5.18 -9.90
N PRO A 89 5.34 -4.69 -8.66
CA PRO A 89 4.81 -3.36 -8.40
C PRO A 89 5.82 -2.29 -8.82
N ALA A 90 5.32 -1.12 -9.21
CA ALA A 90 6.16 0.03 -9.53
C ALA A 90 6.97 0.48 -8.29
N ILE A 91 8.14 1.06 -8.53
CA ILE A 91 9.00 1.58 -7.46
C ILE A 91 8.31 2.78 -6.78
N MET A 92 7.72 3.65 -7.59
CA MET A 92 6.99 4.83 -7.10
C MET A 92 5.55 4.44 -6.74
N PRO A 93 4.99 4.99 -5.64
CA PRO A 93 3.60 4.75 -5.29
C PRO A 93 2.69 5.51 -6.25
N ASP A 94 1.87 4.76 -6.99
CA ASP A 94 0.72 5.34 -7.68
C ASP A 94 -0.43 5.57 -6.68
N THR A 95 -1.21 6.62 -6.91
CA THR A 95 -2.41 6.88 -6.10
C THR A 95 -3.43 5.76 -6.29
N VAL A 96 -3.71 5.00 -5.23
CA VAL A 96 -4.67 3.90 -5.27
C VAL A 96 -6.01 4.41 -4.72
N LYS A 97 -7.07 4.28 -5.52
CA LYS A 97 -8.44 4.49 -5.06
C LYS A 97 -9.06 3.14 -4.73
N ILE A 98 -9.32 2.90 -3.44
CA ILE A 98 -10.04 1.72 -2.97
C ILE A 98 -11.50 2.09 -2.89
N TYR A 99 -12.34 1.33 -3.59
CA TYR A 99 -13.78 1.49 -3.56
C TYR A 99 -14.38 0.33 -2.76
N GLU A 100 -15.42 0.64 -2.00
CA GLU A 100 -16.25 -0.34 -1.32
C GLU A 100 -17.63 -0.33 -1.99
N GLU A 101 -18.20 -1.50 -2.25
CA GLU A 101 -19.56 -1.60 -2.75
C GLU A 101 -20.51 -1.14 -1.65
N THR A 102 -21.22 -0.02 -1.88
CA THR A 102 -22.25 0.45 -0.96
C THR A 102 -23.53 -0.33 -1.24
N GLY A 103 -23.87 -1.26 -0.35
CA GLY A 103 -25.11 -2.04 -0.40
C GLY A 103 -26.35 -1.23 -0.05
#